data_AF-A0A9P4YWU7-F1
#
_entry.id   AF-A0A9P4YWU7-F1
#
_cell.length_a   1.000
_cell.length_b   1.000
_cell.length_c   1.000
_cell.angle_alpha   90.00
_cell.angle_beta   90.00
_cell.angle_gamma   90.00
#
_symmetry.space_group_name_H-M   'P 1'
#
loop_
_entity.id
_entity.type
_entity.pdbx_description
1 polymer ?
#
loop_
_entity_poly.entity_id
_entity_poly.type
_entity_poly.pdbx_seq_one_letter_code
_entity_poly.pdbx_strand_id
1 'polypeptide(L)'
;MDPQQNQHFHVNGNVLDSVVPDTAQQLNGQIPQVANGNGILDPVMQPGQPFIQDPATGAGMLPVPGAGFFMPLMMANGAQQQQQEGAANGGGISADDLALYDRQIRLWGVAAQAKIQSANILLITIKALASEVAKNLVLAGVGSITILDDSAVTEADVGAQFFLSEADGNLVGQNRAQAASRAMQELNPRVRVHVDAGGIKSKGPSYFSGFDVVIATDLDPDSFNLINTATRLNGKPFYAASSHGLYGFIFSDLIEHEFVIERDVGNVPTQVGKRESRTRTVIDVKTSTSTSTSTSGRDGHKFGKTPTETVTKRELYSTWFLASDVAVLPEEYTRSRRRLRAVSPALSCLRALWEFMQLEGGSRVPSNRDDLKKFTQLATQKHKALSLPPETLTPEFLRSFLQNLGSELAPVTAILGGQLAQDVINVLGQKEQPIQNMVIFDGNSMEALVYPLHPEGVLGAGLLTMDSSVSGADVAGVVGGQGLSFDQMMPPPVSEV
;
A
#
# COMPACT_ATOMS: atom_id res chain seq x y z
N MET A 1 35.90 -22.33 49.48
CA MET A 1 36.96 -21.35 49.21
C MET A 1 37.73 -21.84 48.00
N ASP A 2 38.11 -20.93 47.11
CA ASP A 2 38.99 -21.17 45.95
C ASP A 2 40.43 -21.49 46.43
N PRO A 3 41.33 -22.09 45.61
CA PRO A 3 42.23 -21.22 44.85
C PRO A 3 42.80 -21.74 43.49
N GLN A 4 42.87 -20.82 42.52
CA GLN A 4 44.05 -20.44 41.69
C GLN A 4 44.88 -21.48 40.89
N GLN A 5 45.04 -21.22 39.58
CA GLN A 5 46.29 -20.77 38.89
C GLN A 5 45.94 -20.55 37.39
N ASN A 6 46.13 -19.39 36.72
CA ASN A 6 47.22 -18.41 36.58
C ASN A 6 48.20 -18.71 35.43
N GLN A 7 48.17 -17.91 34.36
CA GLN A 7 49.38 -17.48 33.63
C GLN A 7 49.14 -16.23 32.75
N HIS A 8 50.08 -15.28 32.83
CA HIS A 8 50.15 -14.03 32.06
C HIS A 8 50.99 -14.19 30.78
N PHE A 9 50.80 -13.30 29.80
CA PHE A 9 51.91 -12.46 29.29
C PHE A 9 51.37 -11.13 28.71
N HIS A 10 52.26 -10.16 28.47
CA HIS A 10 51.95 -8.73 28.30
C HIS A 10 53.00 -8.05 27.39
N VAL A 11 52.80 -6.77 27.04
CA VAL A 11 53.80 -5.77 26.58
C VAL A 11 53.96 -5.45 25.06
N ASN A 12 53.50 -4.23 24.70
CA ASN A 12 53.99 -3.19 23.76
C ASN A 12 54.27 -3.40 22.24
N GLY A 13 53.80 -2.42 21.43
CA GLY A 13 54.70 -1.31 21.00
C GLY A 13 54.80 -0.93 19.50
N ASN A 14 54.56 0.36 19.20
CA ASN A 14 54.87 1.14 17.97
C ASN A 14 54.16 0.71 16.65
N VAL A 15 53.52 1.60 15.86
CA VAL A 15 53.90 2.90 15.23
C VAL A 15 54.86 2.74 14.04
N LEU A 16 54.33 2.94 12.83
CA LEU A 16 54.92 3.43 11.56
C LEU A 16 53.73 3.56 10.57
N ASP A 17 53.23 4.75 10.25
CA ASP A 17 53.68 5.73 9.24
C ASP A 17 53.32 5.44 7.76
N SER A 18 52.97 6.54 7.10
CA SER A 18 52.44 6.71 5.74
C SER A 18 53.14 5.99 4.57
N VAL A 19 52.37 5.59 3.55
CA VAL A 19 52.65 5.92 2.13
C VAL A 19 51.35 6.17 1.35
N VAL A 20 51.27 7.33 0.69
CA VAL A 20 50.31 7.65 -0.39
C VAL A 20 51.06 7.52 -1.72
N PRO A 21 50.45 6.99 -2.80
CA PRO A 21 50.94 7.19 -4.16
C PRO A 21 50.08 8.23 -4.90
N ASP A 22 50.52 9.48 -4.89
CA ASP A 22 50.21 10.44 -5.95
C ASP A 22 50.94 10.00 -7.23
N THR A 23 50.28 9.98 -8.39
CA THR A 23 50.99 9.98 -9.67
C THR A 23 50.17 10.65 -10.78
N ALA A 24 50.22 11.98 -10.80
CA ALA A 24 49.89 12.76 -11.98
C ALA A 24 51.18 13.28 -12.62
N GLN A 25 51.55 12.80 -13.81
CA GLN A 25 52.50 13.51 -14.68
C GLN A 25 52.33 13.16 -16.17
N GLN A 26 51.75 14.12 -16.90
CA GLN A 26 52.18 14.64 -18.20
C GLN A 26 52.79 13.68 -19.24
N LEU A 27 52.07 13.51 -20.36
CA LEU A 27 52.70 13.51 -21.68
C LEU A 27 52.03 14.57 -22.57
N ASN A 28 52.84 15.23 -23.39
CA ASN A 28 52.49 16.43 -24.17
C ASN A 28 52.92 16.27 -25.63
N GLY A 29 52.14 16.81 -26.58
CA GLY A 29 52.41 16.82 -28.03
C GLY A 29 51.92 15.56 -28.77
N GLN A 30 51.32 15.61 -29.96
CA GLN A 30 51.45 16.62 -31.03
C GLN A 30 50.19 16.73 -31.92
N ILE A 31 50.12 17.83 -32.67
CA ILE A 31 49.05 18.21 -33.62
C ILE A 31 49.38 17.67 -35.02
N PRO A 32 48.36 17.39 -35.86
CA PRO A 32 48.40 17.94 -37.22
C PRO A 32 47.08 18.62 -37.67
N GLN A 33 47.18 19.88 -38.10
CA GLN A 33 46.40 20.44 -39.22
C GLN A 33 47.25 20.25 -40.51
N VAL A 34 46.84 20.47 -41.76
CA VAL A 34 45.75 21.26 -42.39
C VAL A 34 45.36 20.63 -43.76
N ALA A 35 44.21 21.04 -44.31
CA ALA A 35 43.85 21.17 -45.75
C ALA A 35 43.27 19.91 -46.46
N ASN A 36 42.28 19.96 -47.39
CA ASN A 36 41.32 20.96 -47.91
C ASN A 36 40.18 20.18 -48.64
N GLY A 37 39.03 20.71 -49.07
CA GLY A 37 38.42 22.06 -49.05
C GLY A 37 37.20 22.13 -50.01
N ASN A 38 36.40 23.23 -49.98
CA ASN A 38 35.14 23.49 -50.72
C ASN A 38 33.92 22.63 -50.28
N GLY A 39 32.67 23.12 -50.19
CA GLY A 39 32.10 24.46 -50.37
C GLY A 39 30.67 24.42 -50.96
N ILE A 40 29.85 25.45 -50.67
CA ILE A 40 28.56 25.84 -51.33
C ILE A 40 27.21 25.43 -50.66
N LEU A 41 26.68 26.36 -49.85
CA LEU A 41 25.32 26.98 -49.82
C LEU A 41 23.99 26.17 -49.80
N ASP A 42 23.16 26.46 -48.77
CA ASP A 42 21.67 26.43 -48.78
C ASP A 42 21.08 27.60 -49.62
N PRO A 43 19.81 27.57 -50.12
CA PRO A 43 18.66 28.07 -49.31
C PRO A 43 17.22 27.51 -49.59
N VAL A 44 16.43 27.39 -48.50
CA VAL A 44 15.01 27.83 -48.27
C VAL A 44 13.98 27.93 -49.43
N MET A 45 12.79 27.28 -49.30
CA MET A 45 11.40 27.84 -49.38
C MET A 45 10.26 26.78 -49.58
N GLN A 46 9.07 27.05 -49.01
CA GLN A 46 7.74 26.41 -49.26
C GLN A 46 6.91 27.27 -50.28
N PRO A 47 5.60 27.05 -50.66
CA PRO A 47 4.52 26.17 -50.13
C PRO A 47 3.54 25.51 -51.16
N GLY A 48 2.50 24.78 -50.69
CA GLY A 48 1.29 24.43 -51.50
C GLY A 48 0.39 23.29 -50.97
N GLN A 49 -0.93 23.54 -50.86
CA GLN A 49 -2.03 22.59 -50.56
C GLN A 49 -3.22 22.89 -51.51
N PRO A 50 -4.37 22.14 -51.53
CA PRO A 50 -4.70 20.80 -51.00
C PRO A 50 -5.32 19.85 -52.07
N PHE A 51 -5.77 18.65 -51.68
CA PHE A 51 -6.89 17.98 -52.38
C PHE A 51 -7.79 17.19 -51.42
N ILE A 52 -9.10 17.23 -51.65
CA ILE A 52 -10.17 16.62 -50.84
C ILE A 52 -10.94 15.65 -51.74
N GLN A 53 -11.28 14.44 -51.26
CA GLN A 53 -12.60 13.81 -51.45
C GLN A 53 -12.76 12.45 -50.74
N ASP A 54 -13.64 12.42 -49.75
CA ASP A 54 -14.64 11.37 -49.51
C ASP A 54 -15.92 11.82 -50.27
N PRO A 55 -16.94 10.99 -50.67
CA PRO A 55 -17.74 10.21 -49.71
C PRO A 55 -18.45 8.90 -50.19
N ALA A 56 -18.59 7.95 -49.24
CA ALA A 56 -19.84 7.24 -48.85
C ALA A 56 -20.60 6.23 -49.77
N THR A 57 -21.46 5.45 -49.08
CA THR A 57 -22.49 4.47 -49.52
C THR A 57 -21.97 3.08 -49.96
N GLY A 58 -22.64 1.94 -49.65
CA GLY A 58 -23.88 1.71 -48.91
C GLY A 58 -24.10 0.21 -48.60
N ALA A 59 -25.13 -0.12 -47.82
CA ALA A 59 -25.37 -1.46 -47.23
C ALA A 59 -25.85 -2.55 -48.23
N GLY A 60 -25.69 -3.84 -47.86
CA GLY A 60 -26.61 -4.89 -48.37
C GLY A 60 -26.17 -6.37 -48.34
N MET A 61 -26.87 -7.15 -47.50
CA MET A 61 -27.32 -8.55 -47.71
C MET A 61 -26.42 -9.78 -47.46
N LEU A 62 -27.11 -10.82 -46.96
CA LEU A 62 -26.67 -12.17 -46.56
C LEU A 62 -26.59 -13.13 -47.75
N PRO A 63 -26.08 -14.36 -47.52
CA PRO A 63 -26.87 -15.52 -47.94
C PRO A 63 -27.00 -16.64 -46.87
N VAL A 64 -28.13 -17.34 -46.93
CA VAL A 64 -28.38 -18.64 -46.27
C VAL A 64 -28.85 -19.62 -47.36
N PRO A 65 -28.22 -20.81 -47.47
CA PRO A 65 -28.99 -22.06 -47.43
C PRO A 65 -28.21 -23.17 -46.67
N GLY A 66 -28.80 -24.28 -46.23
CA GLY A 66 -30.17 -24.78 -46.28
C GLY A 66 -30.21 -26.18 -45.61
N ALA A 67 -31.36 -26.60 -45.08
CA ALA A 67 -31.43 -27.80 -44.23
C ALA A 67 -31.39 -29.13 -45.02
N GLY A 68 -30.72 -30.13 -44.46
CA GLY A 68 -30.74 -31.53 -44.92
C GLY A 68 -30.87 -32.50 -43.74
N PHE A 69 -31.99 -33.21 -43.66
CA PHE A 69 -32.24 -34.25 -42.65
C PHE A 69 -31.53 -35.56 -43.01
N PHE A 70 -30.81 -36.16 -42.06
CA PHE A 70 -30.52 -37.61 -42.06
C PHE A 70 -30.38 -38.13 -40.62
N MET A 71 -30.93 -39.31 -40.35
CA MET A 71 -30.86 -40.04 -39.07
C MET A 71 -30.29 -41.46 -39.32
N PRO A 72 -29.94 -42.26 -38.30
CA PRO A 72 -28.53 -42.57 -38.07
C PRO A 72 -28.19 -44.05 -38.32
N LEU A 73 -26.90 -44.33 -38.56
CA LEU A 73 -26.38 -45.70 -38.52
C LEU A 73 -25.46 -45.87 -37.31
N MET A 74 -25.84 -46.77 -36.40
CA MET A 74 -25.05 -47.17 -35.23
C MET A 74 -23.79 -47.93 -35.67
N MET A 75 -22.60 -47.48 -35.25
CA MET A 75 -21.46 -48.34 -34.95
C MET A 75 -20.65 -47.76 -33.80
N ALA A 76 -20.19 -48.62 -32.89
CA ALA A 76 -19.49 -48.23 -31.67
C ALA A 76 -17.96 -48.36 -31.83
N ASN A 77 -17.20 -47.37 -31.33
CA ASN A 77 -16.18 -47.60 -30.30
C ASN A 77 -15.39 -46.32 -29.91
N GLY A 78 -15.25 -46.12 -28.59
CA GLY A 78 -14.05 -45.60 -27.94
C GLY A 78 -13.34 -44.34 -28.46
N ALA A 79 -13.83 -43.16 -28.08
CA ALA A 79 -12.99 -41.98 -27.90
C ALA A 79 -13.53 -41.13 -26.73
N GLN A 80 -12.64 -40.59 -25.89
CA GLN A 80 -13.01 -39.79 -24.73
C GLN A 80 -13.56 -38.43 -25.18
N GLN A 81 -14.75 -38.06 -24.69
CA GLN A 81 -15.30 -36.71 -24.91
C GLN A 81 -14.51 -35.70 -24.07
N GLN A 82 -13.67 -34.90 -24.73
CA GLN A 82 -13.29 -33.60 -24.18
C GLN A 82 -14.51 -32.69 -24.27
N GLN A 83 -15.02 -32.24 -23.13
CA GLN A 83 -16.07 -31.23 -23.09
C GLN A 83 -15.47 -29.88 -23.53
N GLN A 84 -15.78 -29.47 -24.75
CA GLN A 84 -15.61 -28.08 -25.16
C GLN A 84 -16.74 -27.26 -24.52
N GLU A 85 -16.44 -26.63 -23.39
CA GLU A 85 -17.28 -25.54 -22.88
C GLU A 85 -17.24 -24.36 -23.85
N GLY A 86 -18.40 -23.75 -24.09
CA GLY A 86 -18.55 -22.72 -25.11
C GLY A 86 -17.75 -21.46 -24.78
N ALA A 87 -16.98 -20.98 -25.76
CA ALA A 87 -16.24 -19.73 -25.66
C ALA A 87 -17.20 -18.52 -25.54
N ALA A 88 -17.44 -18.06 -24.32
CA ALA A 88 -17.91 -16.71 -24.06
C ALA A 88 -16.75 -15.72 -24.22
N ASN A 89 -16.95 -14.63 -24.96
CA ASN A 89 -15.94 -13.57 -25.08
C ASN A 89 -15.71 -12.90 -23.70
N GLY A 90 -14.55 -13.15 -23.11
CA GLY A 90 -14.07 -12.50 -21.88
C GLY A 90 -12.55 -12.53 -21.86
N GLY A 91 -11.92 -11.45 -21.39
CA GLY A 91 -10.47 -11.27 -21.45
C GLY A 91 -9.70 -12.29 -20.61
N GLY A 92 -9.18 -13.33 -21.27
CA GLY A 92 -8.24 -14.27 -20.67
C GLY A 92 -6.85 -13.64 -20.51
N ILE A 93 -6.15 -14.01 -19.44
CA ILE A 93 -4.74 -13.69 -19.23
C ILE A 93 -3.93 -14.25 -20.41
N SER A 94 -3.08 -13.44 -21.04
CA SER A 94 -2.34 -13.88 -22.24
C SER A 94 -1.32 -14.97 -21.92
N ALA A 95 -0.91 -15.78 -22.90
CA ALA A 95 0.08 -16.84 -22.68
C ALA A 95 1.41 -16.29 -22.12
N ASP A 96 1.82 -15.10 -22.57
CA ASP A 96 3.03 -14.43 -22.10
C ASP A 96 2.86 -13.90 -20.66
N ASP A 97 1.67 -13.43 -20.29
CA ASP A 97 1.36 -13.03 -18.91
C ASP A 97 1.33 -14.25 -17.98
N LEU A 98 0.77 -15.38 -18.43
CA LEU A 98 0.78 -16.64 -17.67
C LEU A 98 2.21 -17.12 -17.42
N ALA A 99 3.13 -16.95 -18.39
CA ALA A 99 4.54 -17.28 -18.23
C ALA A 99 5.27 -16.30 -17.30
N LEU A 100 5.01 -14.99 -17.42
CA LEU A 100 5.63 -13.96 -16.57
C LEU A 100 5.19 -14.08 -15.10
N TYR A 101 3.89 -14.29 -14.87
CA TYR A 101 3.30 -14.34 -13.54
C TYR A 101 3.16 -15.78 -12.99
N ASP A 102 3.69 -16.81 -13.65
CA ASP A 102 3.56 -18.23 -13.28
C ASP A 102 3.75 -18.50 -11.77
N ARG A 103 4.84 -17.98 -11.18
CA ARG A 103 5.15 -18.15 -9.76
C ARG A 103 4.13 -17.50 -8.83
N GLN A 104 3.54 -16.38 -9.24
CA GLN A 104 2.56 -15.62 -8.48
C GLN A 104 1.16 -16.25 -8.62
N ILE A 105 0.80 -16.65 -9.84
CA ILE A 105 -0.40 -17.42 -10.16
C ILE A 105 -0.45 -18.75 -9.39
N ARG A 106 0.69 -19.42 -9.18
CA ARG A 106 0.77 -20.64 -8.33
C ARG A 106 0.43 -20.39 -6.87
N LEU A 107 0.57 -19.16 -6.38
CA LEU A 107 0.26 -18.78 -4.99
C LEU A 107 -1.20 -18.39 -4.82
N TRP A 108 -1.70 -17.41 -5.60
CA TRP A 108 -3.05 -16.85 -5.42
C TRP A 108 -4.09 -17.27 -6.47
N GLY A 109 -3.67 -17.93 -7.55
CA GLY A 109 -4.53 -18.44 -8.62
C GLY A 109 -4.83 -17.43 -9.73
N VAL A 110 -5.20 -17.98 -10.90
CA VAL A 110 -5.49 -17.21 -12.14
C VAL A 110 -6.55 -16.13 -11.91
N ALA A 111 -7.62 -16.45 -11.16
CA ALA A 111 -8.71 -15.51 -10.90
C ALA A 111 -8.29 -14.30 -10.05
N ALA A 112 -7.35 -14.47 -9.11
CA ALA A 112 -6.79 -13.35 -8.34
C ALA A 112 -5.86 -12.50 -9.22
N GLN A 113 -5.01 -13.13 -10.03
CA GLN A 113 -4.15 -12.41 -10.98
C GLN A 113 -4.96 -11.56 -11.96
N ALA A 114 -6.09 -12.07 -12.48
CA ALA A 114 -6.97 -11.31 -13.38
C ALA A 114 -7.55 -10.06 -12.71
N LYS A 115 -7.94 -10.12 -11.43
CA LYS A 115 -8.38 -8.94 -10.66
C LYS A 115 -7.25 -7.93 -10.51
N ILE A 116 -6.05 -8.38 -10.12
CA ILE A 116 -4.86 -7.53 -9.97
C ILE A 116 -4.56 -6.81 -11.30
N GLN A 117 -4.51 -7.53 -12.42
CA GLN A 117 -4.29 -6.96 -13.76
C GLN A 117 -5.39 -6.01 -14.24
N SER A 118 -6.56 -5.99 -13.61
CA SER A 118 -7.64 -5.02 -13.91
C SER A 118 -7.63 -3.77 -13.02
N ALA A 119 -6.91 -3.81 -11.89
CA ALA A 119 -6.98 -2.80 -10.85
C ALA A 119 -6.25 -1.50 -11.20
N ASN A 120 -6.84 -0.37 -10.80
CA ASN A 120 -6.29 0.97 -11.00
C ASN A 120 -5.95 1.58 -9.63
N ILE A 121 -4.66 1.80 -9.37
CA ILE A 121 -4.16 2.24 -8.07
C ILE A 121 -3.85 3.74 -8.10
N LEU A 122 -4.28 4.49 -7.10
CA LEU A 122 -3.76 5.84 -6.84
C LEU A 122 -2.72 5.77 -5.72
N LEU A 123 -1.53 6.31 -5.98
CA LEU A 123 -0.45 6.45 -5.01
C LEU A 123 -0.09 7.92 -4.84
N ILE A 124 -0.28 8.46 -3.64
CA ILE A 124 -0.14 9.88 -3.32
C ILE A 124 1.14 10.09 -2.52
N THR A 125 1.98 11.03 -2.97
CA THR A 125 3.33 11.36 -2.47
C THR A 125 4.34 10.24 -2.75
N ILE A 126 5.23 10.42 -3.74
CA ILE A 126 6.24 9.40 -4.09
C ILE A 126 7.56 9.65 -3.33
N LYS A 127 7.65 9.07 -2.14
CA LYS A 127 8.87 9.01 -1.32
C LYS A 127 9.47 7.60 -1.27
N ALA A 128 10.49 7.32 -0.46
CA ALA A 128 11.14 6.01 -0.45
C ALA A 128 10.18 4.88 -0.02
N LEU A 129 9.22 5.18 0.88
CA LEU A 129 8.15 4.25 1.24
C LEU A 129 7.23 3.93 0.05
N ALA A 130 6.69 4.97 -0.60
CA ALA A 130 5.84 4.80 -1.78
C ALA A 130 6.58 4.17 -2.97
N SER A 131 7.89 4.38 -3.11
CA SER A 131 8.72 3.71 -4.12
C SER A 131 8.73 2.19 -3.91
N GLU A 132 8.91 1.74 -2.66
CA GLU A 132 8.82 0.33 -2.28
C GLU A 132 7.42 -0.25 -2.53
N VAL A 133 6.36 0.49 -2.19
CA VAL A 133 4.97 0.09 -2.50
C VAL A 133 4.77 -0.07 -4.01
N ALA A 134 5.12 0.94 -4.79
CA ALA A 134 4.92 0.96 -6.23
C ALA A 134 5.71 -0.15 -6.94
N LYS A 135 6.98 -0.37 -6.56
CA LYS A 135 7.80 -1.48 -7.08
C LYS A 135 7.10 -2.82 -6.94
N ASN A 136 6.56 -3.11 -5.75
CA ASN A 136 5.89 -4.38 -5.48
C ASN A 136 4.56 -4.50 -6.26
N LEU A 137 3.75 -3.45 -6.32
CA LEU A 137 2.49 -3.46 -7.09
C LEU A 137 2.71 -3.57 -8.61
N VAL A 138 3.74 -2.90 -9.14
CA VAL A 138 4.10 -2.94 -10.56
C VAL A 138 4.64 -4.32 -10.95
N LEU A 139 5.44 -4.96 -10.10
CA LEU A 139 5.90 -6.35 -10.30
C LEU A 139 4.80 -7.40 -10.13
N ALA A 140 3.79 -7.13 -9.30
CA ALA A 140 2.57 -7.94 -9.21
C ALA A 140 1.67 -7.80 -10.46
N GLY A 141 1.89 -6.74 -11.25
CA GLY A 141 1.21 -6.53 -12.54
C GLY A 141 -0.16 -5.88 -12.41
N VAL A 142 -0.31 -4.84 -11.59
CA VAL A 142 -1.56 -4.05 -11.52
C VAL A 142 -1.93 -3.43 -12.88
N GLY A 143 -3.23 -3.24 -13.14
CA GLY A 143 -3.72 -2.72 -14.44
C GLY A 143 -3.34 -1.27 -14.74
N SER A 144 -3.24 -0.42 -13.72
CA SER A 144 -2.58 0.89 -13.78
C SER A 144 -2.15 1.38 -12.40
N ILE A 145 -1.18 2.30 -12.38
CA ILE A 145 -0.81 3.07 -11.18
C ILE A 145 -0.67 4.55 -11.55
N THR A 146 -1.43 5.40 -10.87
CA THR A 146 -1.33 6.87 -10.98
C THR A 146 -0.55 7.40 -9.80
N ILE A 147 0.56 8.06 -10.07
CA ILE A 147 1.38 8.74 -9.07
C ILE A 147 0.91 10.20 -8.98
N LEU A 148 0.49 10.62 -7.78
CA LEU A 148 0.07 11.99 -7.48
C LEU A 148 1.09 12.65 -6.53
N ASP A 149 1.93 13.55 -7.06
CA ASP A 149 2.89 14.32 -6.26
C ASP A 149 3.21 15.64 -6.97
N ASP A 150 3.02 16.77 -6.29
CA ASP A 150 3.37 18.11 -6.78
C ASP A 150 4.77 18.57 -6.38
N SER A 151 5.45 17.83 -5.51
CA SER A 151 6.76 18.19 -5.00
C SER A 151 7.86 18.07 -6.06
N ALA A 152 8.89 18.90 -5.93
CA ALA A 152 10.14 18.71 -6.65
C ALA A 152 10.98 17.58 -6.03
N VAL A 153 11.85 16.94 -6.82
CA VAL A 153 12.94 16.08 -6.35
C VAL A 153 13.94 16.92 -5.56
N THR A 154 14.32 16.44 -4.38
CA THR A 154 15.42 16.99 -3.57
C THR A 154 16.61 16.02 -3.52
N GLU A 155 17.79 16.49 -3.12
CA GLU A 155 18.98 15.65 -2.89
C GLU A 155 18.70 14.48 -1.92
N ALA A 156 17.87 14.72 -0.90
CA ALA A 156 17.46 13.68 0.05
C ALA A 156 16.59 12.60 -0.59
N ASP A 157 15.79 12.94 -1.61
CA ASP A 157 15.01 11.97 -2.36
C ASP A 157 15.92 11.10 -3.24
N VAL A 158 16.92 11.68 -3.91
CA VAL A 158 17.89 10.92 -4.73
C VAL A 158 18.65 9.90 -3.89
N GLY A 159 19.06 10.28 -2.68
CA GLY A 159 19.73 9.36 -1.74
C GLY A 159 18.85 8.25 -1.15
N ALA A 160 17.52 8.35 -1.26
CA ALA A 160 16.56 7.44 -0.61
C ALA A 160 15.65 6.66 -1.58
N GLN A 161 15.42 7.17 -2.80
CA GLN A 161 14.48 6.61 -3.78
C GLN A 161 15.20 5.97 -4.97
N PHE A 162 15.17 4.64 -5.06
CA PHE A 162 15.80 3.90 -6.15
C PHE A 162 15.18 4.13 -7.56
N PHE A 163 14.01 4.77 -7.66
CA PHE A 163 13.46 5.20 -8.95
C PHE A 163 14.08 6.50 -9.48
N LEU A 164 14.81 7.25 -8.66
CA LEU A 164 15.44 8.51 -9.02
C LEU A 164 16.92 8.28 -9.35
N SER A 165 17.21 7.75 -10.55
CA SER A 165 18.57 7.48 -10.99
C SER A 165 19.25 8.71 -11.61
N GLU A 166 20.41 9.11 -11.09
CA GLU A 166 21.24 10.18 -11.66
C GLU A 166 21.77 9.89 -13.08
N ALA A 167 21.66 8.63 -13.56
CA ALA A 167 22.15 8.22 -14.88
C ALA A 167 21.51 9.00 -16.05
N ASP A 168 20.32 9.57 -15.84
CA ASP A 168 19.59 10.38 -16.82
C ASP A 168 19.83 11.91 -16.67
N GLY A 169 20.73 12.34 -15.79
CA GLY A 169 21.10 13.74 -15.57
C GLY A 169 20.55 14.32 -14.26
N ASN A 170 20.56 15.65 -14.15
CA ASN A 170 20.14 16.33 -12.92
C ASN A 170 18.61 16.28 -12.74
N LEU A 171 18.14 15.37 -11.89
CA LEU A 171 16.74 15.22 -11.52
C LEU A 171 16.28 16.27 -10.49
N VAL A 172 17.19 16.88 -9.73
CA VAL A 172 16.86 17.80 -8.63
C VAL A 172 16.14 19.03 -9.18
N GLY A 173 15.00 19.38 -8.56
CA GLY A 173 14.12 20.45 -9.03
C GLY A 173 13.07 20.02 -10.07
N GLN A 174 13.16 18.84 -10.68
CA GLN A 174 12.09 18.29 -11.52
C GLN A 174 10.93 17.78 -10.67
N ASN A 175 9.72 17.66 -11.22
CA ASN A 175 8.60 17.07 -10.48
C ASN A 175 8.87 15.59 -10.16
N ARG A 176 8.59 15.20 -8.92
CA ARG A 176 8.96 13.90 -8.35
C ARG A 176 8.19 12.72 -8.95
N ALA A 177 6.88 12.89 -9.18
CA ALA A 177 6.06 11.88 -9.84
C ALA A 177 6.49 11.67 -11.30
N GLN A 178 6.82 12.75 -12.02
CA GLN A 178 7.38 12.67 -13.37
C GLN A 178 8.70 11.90 -13.38
N ALA A 179 9.65 12.27 -12.52
CA ALA A 179 10.96 11.62 -12.44
C ALA A 179 10.87 10.12 -12.13
N ALA A 180 10.07 9.73 -11.11
CA ALA A 180 9.91 8.33 -10.72
C ALA A 180 9.16 7.48 -11.76
N SER A 181 8.25 8.08 -12.55
CA SER A 181 7.38 7.35 -13.47
C SER A 181 8.12 6.56 -14.55
N ARG A 182 9.28 7.06 -15.02
CA ARG A 182 10.07 6.41 -16.08
C ARG A 182 10.62 5.06 -15.63
N ALA A 183 11.38 5.05 -14.53
CA ALA A 183 11.95 3.81 -13.98
C ALA A 183 10.84 2.82 -13.53
N MET A 184 9.70 3.34 -13.09
CA MET A 184 8.52 2.53 -12.78
C MET A 184 7.89 1.88 -14.03
N GLN A 185 7.84 2.60 -15.16
CA GLN A 185 7.31 2.07 -16.41
C GLN A 185 8.25 1.03 -17.05
N GLU A 186 9.55 1.22 -16.90
CA GLU A 186 10.59 0.26 -17.33
C GLU A 186 10.54 -1.05 -16.52
N LEU A 187 10.15 -0.99 -15.23
CA LEU A 187 10.04 -2.16 -14.34
C LEU A 187 8.99 -3.20 -14.80
N ASN A 188 7.87 -2.76 -15.38
CA ASN A 188 6.91 -3.65 -16.02
C ASN A 188 6.12 -2.92 -17.15
N PRO A 189 6.49 -3.11 -18.42
CA PRO A 189 5.82 -2.48 -19.57
C PRO A 189 4.33 -2.82 -19.76
N ARG A 190 3.78 -3.77 -18.99
CA ARG A 190 2.36 -4.13 -19.01
C ARG A 190 1.51 -3.26 -18.09
N VAL A 191 2.13 -2.65 -17.08
CA VAL A 191 1.46 -1.74 -16.14
C VAL A 191 1.44 -0.35 -16.74
N ARG A 192 0.27 0.29 -16.77
CA ARG A 192 0.17 1.69 -17.23
C ARG A 192 0.54 2.62 -16.07
N VAL A 193 1.64 3.34 -16.21
CA VAL A 193 2.05 4.37 -15.25
C VAL A 193 1.48 5.72 -15.70
N HIS A 194 0.74 6.37 -14.81
CA HIS A 194 0.18 7.71 -15.01
C HIS A 194 0.76 8.68 -13.98
N VAL A 195 0.82 9.96 -14.35
CA VAL A 195 1.36 11.03 -13.50
C VAL A 195 0.35 12.16 -13.40
N ASP A 196 0.05 12.56 -12.17
CA ASP A 196 -0.64 13.79 -11.84
C ASP A 196 0.29 14.65 -10.98
N ALA A 197 0.75 15.77 -11.53
CA ALA A 197 1.69 16.67 -10.88
C ALA A 197 1.00 17.77 -10.04
N GLY A 198 -0.31 17.63 -9.75
CA GLY A 198 -1.06 18.57 -8.93
C GLY A 198 -1.14 18.15 -7.46
N GLY A 199 -1.26 19.12 -6.54
CA GLY A 199 -1.32 18.82 -5.11
C GLY A 199 -2.62 18.16 -4.69
N ILE A 200 -2.56 17.22 -3.73
CA ILE A 200 -3.72 16.47 -3.24
C ILE A 200 -4.85 17.37 -2.72
N LYS A 201 -4.51 18.52 -2.10
CA LYS A 201 -5.49 19.50 -1.57
C LYS A 201 -6.31 20.20 -2.67
N SER A 202 -5.94 20.05 -3.95
CA SER A 202 -6.72 20.52 -5.10
C SER A 202 -7.76 19.52 -5.62
N LYS A 203 -7.75 18.27 -5.15
CA LYS A 203 -8.58 17.19 -5.70
C LYS A 203 -9.91 17.10 -4.96
N GLY A 204 -11.01 17.28 -5.68
CA GLY A 204 -12.37 17.08 -5.14
C GLY A 204 -12.72 15.59 -4.96
N PRO A 205 -13.76 15.25 -4.17
CA PRO A 205 -14.09 13.85 -3.87
C PRO A 205 -14.33 12.95 -5.08
N SER A 206 -14.82 13.47 -6.20
CA SER A 206 -15.04 12.70 -7.43
C SER A 206 -13.75 12.16 -8.06
N TYR A 207 -12.59 12.77 -7.78
CA TYR A 207 -11.29 12.30 -8.29
C TYR A 207 -11.01 10.84 -7.87
N PHE A 208 -11.38 10.47 -6.64
CA PHE A 208 -11.11 9.14 -6.10
C PHE A 208 -12.00 8.03 -6.70
N SER A 209 -13.08 8.38 -7.41
CA SER A 209 -14.03 7.40 -8.00
C SER A 209 -13.38 6.47 -9.04
N GLY A 210 -12.35 6.94 -9.75
CA GLY A 210 -11.69 6.22 -10.83
C GLY A 210 -10.68 5.14 -10.40
N PHE A 211 -10.42 5.01 -9.10
CA PHE A 211 -9.41 4.09 -8.56
C PHE A 211 -10.06 2.96 -7.78
N ASP A 212 -9.43 1.79 -7.76
CA ASP A 212 -9.89 0.61 -7.04
C ASP A 212 -9.28 0.54 -5.63
N VAL A 213 -8.08 1.11 -5.44
CA VAL A 213 -7.43 1.31 -4.15
C VAL A 213 -6.71 2.66 -4.16
N VAL A 214 -6.81 3.40 -3.05
CA VAL A 214 -6.09 4.66 -2.84
C VAL A 214 -5.08 4.49 -1.70
N ILE A 215 -3.82 4.83 -1.98
CA ILE A 215 -2.71 4.75 -1.04
C ILE A 215 -2.14 6.17 -0.90
N ALA A 216 -2.04 6.68 0.31
CA ALA A 216 -1.41 7.95 0.61
C ALA A 216 -0.22 7.75 1.55
N THR A 217 0.91 8.38 1.25
CA THR A 217 2.07 8.32 2.16
C THR A 217 2.62 9.67 2.55
N ASP A 218 3.24 9.73 3.73
CA ASP A 218 4.04 10.86 4.21
C ASP A 218 3.31 12.23 4.17
N LEU A 219 1.99 12.23 4.30
CA LEU A 219 1.13 13.43 4.40
C LEU A 219 0.82 13.81 5.86
N ASP A 220 0.24 15.00 6.03
CA ASP A 220 -0.31 15.45 7.32
C ASP A 220 -1.62 14.70 7.70
N PRO A 221 -1.97 14.63 9.00
CA PRO A 221 -3.14 13.88 9.47
C PRO A 221 -4.48 14.37 8.93
N ASP A 222 -4.61 15.66 8.60
CA ASP A 222 -5.84 16.25 8.08
C ASP A 222 -6.03 15.87 6.61
N SER A 223 -4.94 15.82 5.85
CA SER A 223 -4.92 15.28 4.48
C SER A 223 -5.29 13.81 4.46
N PHE A 224 -4.76 12.97 5.37
CA PHE A 224 -5.20 11.58 5.50
C PHE A 224 -6.70 11.48 5.84
N ASN A 225 -7.22 12.33 6.72
CA ASN A 225 -8.65 12.37 7.05
C ASN A 225 -9.53 12.76 5.86
N LEU A 226 -9.11 13.78 5.10
CA LEU A 226 -9.80 14.25 3.90
C LEU A 226 -9.86 13.16 2.83
N ILE A 227 -8.72 12.52 2.54
CA ILE A 227 -8.64 11.44 1.54
C ILE A 227 -9.51 10.26 1.99
N ASN A 228 -9.40 9.83 3.26
CA ASN A 228 -10.19 8.72 3.78
C ASN A 228 -11.71 8.98 3.74
N THR A 229 -12.13 10.22 4.03
CA THR A 229 -13.53 10.61 3.91
C THR A 229 -13.99 10.57 2.45
N ALA A 230 -13.17 11.12 1.54
CA ALA A 230 -13.46 11.15 0.11
C ALA A 230 -13.49 9.74 -0.52
N THR A 231 -12.57 8.85 -0.16
CA THR A 231 -12.57 7.46 -0.65
C THR A 231 -13.80 6.71 -0.16
N ARG A 232 -14.19 6.87 1.11
CA ARG A 232 -15.43 6.29 1.65
C ARG A 232 -16.69 6.76 0.92
N LEU A 233 -16.80 8.05 0.61
CA LEU A 233 -17.91 8.60 -0.19
C LEU A 233 -18.02 7.97 -1.59
N ASN A 234 -16.93 7.42 -2.12
CA ASN A 234 -16.88 6.73 -3.41
C ASN A 234 -16.82 5.19 -3.28
N GLY A 235 -16.97 4.64 -2.06
CA GLY A 235 -16.90 3.20 -1.80
C GLY A 235 -15.52 2.58 -2.04
N LYS A 236 -14.43 3.35 -1.88
CA LYS A 236 -13.07 2.93 -2.21
C LYS A 236 -12.22 2.59 -0.97
N PRO A 237 -11.50 1.44 -0.98
CA PRO A 237 -10.43 1.14 -0.03
C PRO A 237 -9.37 2.24 0.05
N PHE A 238 -8.90 2.49 1.27
CA PHE A 238 -7.88 3.49 1.57
C PHE A 238 -6.77 2.93 2.45
N TYR A 239 -5.53 3.34 2.15
CA TYR A 239 -4.36 3.12 2.99
C TYR A 239 -3.63 4.43 3.26
N ALA A 240 -3.18 4.62 4.51
CA ALA A 240 -2.25 5.69 4.89
C ALA A 240 -0.98 5.09 5.48
N ALA A 241 0.22 5.56 5.12
CA ALA A 241 1.46 5.07 5.72
C ALA A 241 2.56 6.13 5.72
N SER A 242 3.43 6.15 6.73
CA SER A 242 4.60 7.05 6.74
C SER A 242 5.81 6.38 7.39
N SER A 243 7.01 6.82 7.00
CA SER A 243 8.28 6.39 7.58
C SER A 243 8.96 7.53 8.34
N HIS A 244 9.45 7.24 9.54
CA HIS A 244 10.15 8.17 10.43
C HIS A 244 11.37 7.46 11.02
N GLY A 245 12.43 7.39 10.21
CA GLY A 245 13.68 6.72 10.51
C GLY A 245 13.47 5.24 10.83
N LEU A 246 13.77 4.85 12.07
CA LEU A 246 13.54 3.50 12.62
C LEU A 246 12.07 3.17 12.92
N TYR A 247 11.13 4.10 12.74
CA TYR A 247 9.71 3.91 13.05
C TYR A 247 8.84 4.13 11.82
N GLY A 248 7.62 3.61 11.84
CA GLY A 248 6.61 3.94 10.84
C GLY A 248 5.29 3.25 11.11
N PHE A 249 4.31 3.47 10.23
CA PHE A 249 2.99 2.86 10.35
C PHE A 249 2.37 2.53 9.00
N ILE A 250 1.39 1.63 9.02
CA ILE A 250 0.41 1.40 7.96
C ILE A 250 -0.97 1.46 8.60
N PHE A 251 -1.87 2.24 8.04
CA PHE A 251 -3.29 2.25 8.34
C PHE A 251 -4.05 1.72 7.12
N SER A 252 -5.10 0.94 7.37
CA SER A 252 -6.01 0.40 6.36
C SER A 252 -7.46 0.73 6.73
N ASP A 253 -8.23 1.20 5.75
CA ASP A 253 -9.68 1.33 5.82
C ASP A 253 -10.31 0.82 4.53
N LEU A 254 -10.73 -0.45 4.55
CA LEU A 254 -11.39 -1.11 3.43
C LEU A 254 -12.91 -0.92 3.42
N ILE A 255 -13.45 -0.08 4.31
CA ILE A 255 -14.89 0.07 4.58
C ILE A 255 -15.49 -1.24 5.10
N GLU A 256 -15.88 -2.13 4.18
CA GLU A 256 -16.28 -3.51 4.42
C GLU A 256 -15.58 -4.39 3.40
N HIS A 257 -14.78 -5.37 3.85
CA HIS A 257 -14.04 -6.25 2.96
C HIS A 257 -14.44 -7.71 3.14
N GLU A 258 -14.84 -8.35 2.05
CA GLU A 258 -15.09 -9.79 2.01
C GLU A 258 -13.92 -10.53 1.36
N PHE A 259 -13.43 -11.55 2.06
CA PHE A 259 -12.32 -12.40 1.64
C PHE A 259 -12.62 -13.87 1.90
N VAL A 260 -11.89 -14.74 1.22
CA VAL A 260 -12.09 -16.20 1.26
C VAL A 260 -10.87 -16.90 1.83
N ILE A 261 -11.11 -17.76 2.83
CA ILE A 261 -10.13 -18.73 3.35
C ILE A 261 -10.54 -20.13 2.90
N GLU A 262 -9.60 -20.88 2.33
CA GLU A 262 -9.73 -22.33 2.09
C GLU A 262 -8.90 -23.07 3.15
N ARG A 263 -9.49 -24.10 3.77
CA ARG A 263 -8.83 -24.90 4.81
C ARG A 263 -9.46 -26.29 4.95
N ASP A 264 -8.79 -27.20 5.64
CA ASP A 264 -9.40 -28.48 6.04
C ASP A 264 -10.59 -28.26 6.98
N VAL A 265 -11.61 -29.12 6.89
CA VAL A 265 -12.78 -29.07 7.78
C VAL A 265 -12.36 -29.38 9.21
N GLY A 266 -12.54 -28.40 10.10
CA GLY A 266 -12.21 -28.54 11.52
C GLY A 266 -13.22 -29.38 12.31
N ASN A 267 -12.80 -29.88 13.47
CA ASN A 267 -13.64 -30.66 14.40
C ASN A 267 -14.88 -29.91 14.92
N VAL A 268 -14.89 -28.58 14.83
CA VAL A 268 -16.01 -27.72 15.24
C VAL A 268 -16.61 -27.08 13.97
N PRO A 269 -17.89 -27.33 13.64
CA PRO A 269 -18.52 -26.77 12.45
C PRO A 269 -18.46 -25.24 12.39
N THR A 270 -18.07 -24.71 11.24
CA THR A 270 -18.12 -23.28 10.95
C THR A 270 -19.58 -22.86 10.71
N GLN A 271 -20.06 -21.83 11.43
CA GLN A 271 -21.43 -21.36 11.35
C GLN A 271 -21.49 -20.01 10.61
N VAL A 272 -22.39 -19.91 9.62
CA VAL A 272 -22.74 -18.64 8.97
C VAL A 272 -23.39 -17.69 10.00
N GLY A 273 -23.07 -16.40 9.91
CA GLY A 273 -23.49 -15.39 10.89
C GLY A 273 -22.67 -15.39 12.18
N LYS A 274 -21.70 -16.31 12.36
CA LYS A 274 -20.82 -16.30 13.52
C LYS A 274 -19.90 -15.09 13.49
N ARG A 275 -20.10 -14.18 14.45
CA ARG A 275 -19.17 -13.10 14.77
C ARG A 275 -17.92 -13.69 15.45
N GLU A 276 -16.76 -13.53 14.84
CA GLU A 276 -15.47 -14.04 15.36
C GLU A 276 -14.68 -12.96 16.13
N SER A 277 -14.86 -11.69 15.79
CA SER A 277 -14.27 -10.54 16.51
C SER A 277 -15.24 -9.34 16.46
N ARG A 278 -14.85 -8.19 17.00
CA ARG A 278 -15.65 -6.96 16.87
C ARG A 278 -15.86 -6.58 15.39
N THR A 279 -14.86 -6.81 14.55
CA THR A 279 -14.82 -6.45 13.12
C THR A 279 -15.23 -7.60 12.20
N ARG A 280 -14.98 -8.86 12.59
CA ARG A 280 -15.01 -10.04 11.70
C ARG A 280 -16.24 -10.92 11.89
N THR A 281 -16.92 -11.25 10.79
CA THR A 281 -18.08 -12.17 10.77
C THR A 281 -17.98 -13.18 9.62
N VAL A 282 -18.40 -14.43 9.86
CA VAL A 282 -18.53 -15.45 8.81
C VAL A 282 -19.81 -15.22 8.00
N ILE A 283 -19.68 -15.09 6.69
CA ILE A 283 -20.79 -14.77 5.77
C ILE A 283 -21.26 -15.99 4.97
N ASP A 284 -20.35 -16.88 4.58
CA ASP A 284 -20.66 -18.09 3.80
C ASP A 284 -19.67 -19.23 4.12
N VAL A 285 -20.14 -20.47 3.99
CA VAL A 285 -19.34 -21.69 4.21
C VAL A 285 -19.74 -22.74 3.17
N LYS A 286 -18.79 -23.11 2.31
CA LYS A 286 -18.97 -24.14 1.27
C LYS A 286 -18.01 -25.29 1.51
N THR A 287 -18.53 -26.51 1.67
CA THR A 287 -17.69 -27.71 1.83
C THR A 287 -17.47 -28.39 0.48
N SER A 288 -16.21 -28.68 0.14
CA SER A 288 -15.79 -29.39 -1.06
C SER A 288 -14.89 -30.57 -0.70
N THR A 289 -14.94 -31.66 -1.46
CA THR A 289 -14.02 -32.79 -1.26
C THR A 289 -12.84 -32.66 -2.22
N SER A 290 -11.70 -32.19 -1.72
CA SER A 290 -10.46 -32.18 -2.50
C SER A 290 -9.71 -33.51 -2.35
N THR A 291 -8.90 -33.85 -3.36
CA THR A 291 -8.07 -35.06 -3.32
C THR A 291 -6.64 -34.64 -2.99
N SER A 292 -6.29 -34.62 -1.70
CA SER A 292 -4.96 -34.19 -1.24
C SER A 292 -4.05 -35.38 -0.96
N THR A 293 -2.87 -35.38 -1.59
CA THR A 293 -1.79 -36.34 -1.28
C THR A 293 -1.21 -36.04 0.10
N SER A 294 -1.55 -36.84 1.10
CA SER A 294 -0.96 -36.75 2.44
C SER A 294 0.25 -37.68 2.58
N THR A 295 1.41 -37.08 2.80
CA THR A 295 2.66 -37.81 3.05
C THR A 295 2.66 -38.34 4.49
N SER A 296 2.29 -39.60 4.71
CA SER A 296 2.30 -40.22 6.04
C SER A 296 2.95 -41.61 6.05
N GLY A 297 4.06 -41.74 6.80
CA GLY A 297 4.70 -43.02 7.10
C GLY A 297 5.64 -43.58 6.02
N ARG A 298 6.43 -44.59 6.41
CA ARG A 298 7.50 -45.20 5.58
C ARG A 298 6.99 -46.13 4.46
N ASP A 299 5.69 -46.43 4.41
CA ASP A 299 5.14 -47.50 3.57
C ASP A 299 3.95 -47.03 2.72
N GLY A 300 4.24 -46.48 1.54
CA GLY A 300 3.28 -46.27 0.45
C GLY A 300 2.45 -44.98 0.50
N HIS A 301 2.23 -44.39 -0.68
CA HIS A 301 1.37 -43.21 -0.83
C HIS A 301 -0.11 -43.65 -0.74
N LYS A 302 -0.83 -43.26 0.31
CA LYS A 302 -2.29 -43.43 0.39
C LYS A 302 -3.00 -42.18 -0.13
N PHE A 303 -3.79 -42.33 -1.18
CA PHE A 303 -4.71 -41.30 -1.65
C PHE A 303 -5.90 -41.17 -0.68
N GLY A 304 -5.77 -40.28 0.32
CA GLY A 304 -6.88 -39.83 1.15
C GLY A 304 -7.66 -38.71 0.45
N LYS A 305 -8.99 -38.73 0.57
CA LYS A 305 -9.81 -37.54 0.29
C LYS A 305 -10.01 -36.80 1.61
N THR A 306 -9.48 -35.59 1.71
CA THR A 306 -9.67 -34.75 2.91
C THR A 306 -10.76 -33.72 2.60
N PRO A 307 -11.82 -33.62 3.43
CA PRO A 307 -12.84 -32.62 3.23
C PRO A 307 -12.26 -31.24 3.56
N THR A 308 -12.43 -30.29 2.63
CA THR A 308 -11.98 -28.90 2.73
C THR A 308 -13.18 -27.96 2.73
N GLU A 309 -13.16 -26.92 3.56
CA GLU A 309 -14.15 -25.85 3.54
C GLU A 309 -13.55 -24.54 3.00
N THR A 310 -14.36 -23.87 2.19
CA THR A 310 -14.18 -22.50 1.72
C THR A 310 -15.07 -21.60 2.58
N VAL A 311 -14.45 -20.73 3.38
CA VAL A 311 -15.13 -19.87 4.34
C VAL A 311 -14.97 -18.41 3.90
N THR A 312 -16.08 -17.77 3.53
CA THR A 312 -16.12 -16.33 3.25
C THR A 312 -16.34 -15.57 4.54
N LYS A 313 -15.51 -14.56 4.78
CA LYS A 313 -15.57 -13.70 5.97
C LYS A 313 -15.64 -12.24 5.54
N ARG A 314 -16.34 -11.42 6.32
CA ARG A 314 -16.34 -9.97 6.20
C ARG A 314 -15.60 -9.35 7.38
N GLU A 315 -14.78 -8.35 7.10
CA GLU A 315 -14.17 -7.43 8.07
C GLU A 315 -14.77 -6.03 7.90
N LEU A 316 -14.97 -5.33 9.02
CA LEU A 316 -15.53 -3.98 9.08
C LEU A 316 -14.48 -2.99 9.61
N TYR A 317 -14.38 -1.82 8.98
CA TYR A 317 -13.37 -0.82 9.29
C TYR A 317 -13.96 0.49 9.85
N SER A 318 -13.12 1.25 10.56
CA SER A 318 -13.36 2.64 10.97
C SER A 318 -12.49 3.60 10.17
N THR A 319 -12.88 4.87 10.14
CA THR A 319 -12.10 5.95 9.49
C THR A 319 -10.75 6.20 10.18
N TRP A 320 -9.86 6.87 9.47
CA TRP A 320 -8.58 7.38 9.96
C TRP A 320 -8.76 8.17 11.27
N PHE A 321 -9.61 9.21 11.28
CA PHE A 321 -9.87 10.03 12.47
C PHE A 321 -10.27 9.21 13.71
N LEU A 322 -11.12 8.20 13.51
CA LEU A 322 -11.57 7.32 14.58
C LEU A 322 -10.47 6.37 15.08
N ALA A 323 -9.61 5.87 14.19
CA ALA A 323 -8.52 4.94 14.52
C ALA A 323 -7.26 5.63 15.07
N SER A 324 -6.93 6.81 14.53
CA SER A 324 -5.70 7.53 14.80
C SER A 324 -5.69 8.19 16.18
N ASP A 325 -6.84 8.69 16.67
CA ASP A 325 -6.92 9.30 18.00
C ASP A 325 -7.93 8.64 18.94
N VAL A 326 -9.19 8.49 18.50
CA VAL A 326 -10.31 8.12 19.38
C VAL A 326 -10.25 6.66 19.86
N ALA A 327 -9.78 5.73 19.03
CA ALA A 327 -9.77 4.31 19.34
C ALA A 327 -8.90 3.97 20.56
N VAL A 328 -9.41 3.08 21.41
CA VAL A 328 -8.66 2.43 22.51
C VAL A 328 -8.11 1.08 22.05
N LEU A 329 -7.21 0.49 22.84
CA LEU A 329 -6.76 -0.89 22.60
C LEU A 329 -7.90 -1.90 22.84
N PRO A 330 -7.98 -2.99 22.04
CA PRO A 330 -8.94 -4.07 22.27
C PRO A 330 -8.88 -4.66 23.67
N GLU A 331 -10.00 -5.19 24.14
CA GLU A 331 -10.17 -5.69 25.52
C GLU A 331 -9.17 -6.82 25.88
N GLU A 332 -8.72 -7.58 24.89
CA GLU A 332 -7.68 -8.60 25.05
C GLU A 332 -6.31 -8.04 25.46
N TYR A 333 -6.01 -6.78 25.15
CA TYR A 333 -4.85 -6.08 25.69
C TYR A 333 -5.15 -5.60 27.12
N THR A 334 -6.24 -4.87 27.33
CA THR A 334 -6.53 -4.22 28.63
C THR A 334 -6.71 -5.22 29.77
N ARG A 335 -7.25 -6.42 29.50
CA ARG A 335 -7.32 -7.54 30.46
C ARG A 335 -5.97 -8.15 30.85
N SER A 336 -4.87 -7.81 30.16
CA SER A 336 -3.56 -8.43 30.38
C SER A 336 -2.43 -7.39 30.47
N ARG A 337 -1.95 -7.11 31.69
CA ARG A 337 -0.78 -6.23 31.89
C ARG A 337 0.47 -6.69 31.11
N ARG A 338 0.61 -7.99 30.81
CA ARG A 338 1.68 -8.51 29.93
C ARG A 338 1.51 -8.03 28.49
N ARG A 339 0.29 -8.07 27.93
CA ARG A 339 0.01 -7.57 26.58
C ARG A 339 0.14 -6.06 26.51
N LEU A 340 -0.34 -5.31 27.51
CA LEU A 340 -0.13 -3.86 27.59
C LEU A 340 1.36 -3.48 27.58
N ARG A 341 2.22 -4.24 28.28
CA ARG A 341 3.68 -4.04 28.26
C ARG A 341 4.36 -4.42 26.94
N ALA A 342 3.68 -5.15 26.05
CA ALA A 342 4.17 -5.55 24.74
C ALA A 342 3.64 -4.66 23.60
N VAL A 343 2.84 -3.64 23.91
CA VAL A 343 2.47 -2.60 22.93
C VAL A 343 3.67 -1.67 22.77
N SER A 344 4.13 -1.50 21.52
CA SER A 344 5.24 -0.58 21.24
C SER A 344 4.87 0.85 21.66
N PRO A 345 5.75 1.57 22.39
CA PRO A 345 5.56 2.98 22.69
C PRO A 345 5.52 3.86 21.43
N ALA A 346 6.00 3.37 20.27
CA ALA A 346 5.89 4.07 18.98
C ALA A 346 4.43 4.42 18.64
N LEU A 347 3.45 3.58 19.01
CA LEU A 347 2.04 3.89 18.83
C LEU A 347 1.63 5.18 19.58
N SER A 348 2.13 5.36 20.81
CA SER A 348 1.84 6.57 21.59
C SER A 348 2.56 7.80 21.02
N CYS A 349 3.81 7.62 20.57
CA CYS A 349 4.61 8.68 19.95
C CYS A 349 4.05 9.13 18.59
N LEU A 350 3.56 8.20 17.76
CA LEU A 350 2.92 8.52 16.48
C LEU A 350 1.60 9.27 16.67
N ARG A 351 0.75 8.84 17.62
CA ARG A 351 -0.47 9.60 17.98
C ARG A 351 -0.16 11.03 18.45
N ALA A 352 0.91 11.19 19.23
CA ALA A 352 1.36 12.50 19.69
C ALA A 352 2.00 13.34 18.58
N LEU A 353 2.65 12.70 17.60
CA LEU A 353 3.18 13.37 16.41
C LEU A 353 2.03 13.90 15.54
N TRP A 354 0.99 13.11 15.31
CA TRP A 354 -0.18 13.53 14.54
C TRP A 354 -0.90 14.71 15.21
N GLU A 355 -1.17 14.65 16.51
CA GLU A 355 -1.77 15.78 17.22
C GLU A 355 -0.84 17.02 17.23
N PHE A 356 0.47 16.83 17.40
CA PHE A 356 1.43 17.93 17.32
C PHE A 356 1.38 18.60 15.94
N MET A 357 1.41 17.81 14.87
CA MET A 357 1.31 18.24 13.47
C MET A 357 0.04 19.08 13.24
N GLN A 358 -1.13 18.59 13.68
CA GLN A 358 -2.40 19.32 13.57
C GLN A 358 -2.37 20.66 14.32
N LEU A 359 -1.79 20.68 15.53
CA LEU A 359 -1.68 21.90 16.36
C LEU A 359 -0.64 22.92 15.85
N GLU A 360 0.22 22.56 14.89
CA GLU A 360 1.41 23.32 14.49
C GLU A 360 1.48 23.60 12.97
N GLY A 361 0.35 23.50 12.27
CA GLY A 361 0.23 23.86 10.85
C GLY A 361 0.39 22.71 9.85
N GLY A 362 0.03 21.49 10.23
CA GLY A 362 -0.02 20.32 9.35
C GLY A 362 1.33 19.60 9.24
N SER A 363 2.26 20.12 8.45
CA SER A 363 3.48 19.37 8.09
C SER A 363 4.66 19.55 9.04
N ARG A 364 4.52 20.35 10.11
CA ARG A 364 5.63 20.69 11.01
C ARG A 364 5.88 19.59 12.06
N VAL A 365 7.11 19.07 12.09
CA VAL A 365 7.59 18.15 13.14
C VAL A 365 8.26 18.87 14.32
N PRO A 366 8.31 18.27 15.52
CA PRO A 366 9.07 18.81 16.66
C PRO A 366 10.56 18.98 16.33
N SER A 367 11.11 20.17 16.54
CA SER A 367 12.51 20.49 16.21
C SER A 367 13.24 21.35 17.26
N ASN A 368 12.52 22.16 18.04
CA ASN A 368 13.11 23.04 19.06
C ASN A 368 12.80 22.56 20.50
N ARG A 369 13.47 23.17 21.49
CA ARG A 369 13.37 22.77 22.91
C ARG A 369 11.95 22.84 23.48
N ASP A 370 11.12 23.77 23.02
CA ASP A 370 9.74 23.92 23.50
C ASP A 370 8.79 22.94 22.80
N ASP A 371 9.04 22.62 21.53
CA ASP A 371 8.38 21.51 20.83
C ASP A 371 8.60 20.19 21.56
N LEU A 372 9.84 19.89 21.97
CA LEU A 372 10.18 18.66 22.68
C LEU A 372 9.41 18.53 24.01
N LYS A 373 9.17 19.65 24.71
CA LYS A 373 8.32 19.67 25.92
C LYS A 373 6.86 19.37 25.57
N LYS A 374 6.30 20.07 24.57
CA LYS A 374 4.91 19.91 24.10
C LYS A 374 4.68 18.46 23.64
N PHE A 375 5.55 17.94 22.78
CA PHE A 375 5.50 16.55 22.33
C PHE A 375 5.58 15.55 23.48
N THR A 376 6.47 15.75 24.47
CA THR A 376 6.56 14.86 25.64
C THR A 376 5.25 14.84 26.45
N GLN A 377 4.58 15.98 26.58
CA GLN A 377 3.26 16.05 27.22
C GLN A 377 2.20 15.31 26.40
N LEU A 378 2.14 15.53 25.09
CA LEU A 378 1.21 14.83 24.18
C LEU A 378 1.44 13.31 24.19
N ALA A 379 2.69 12.86 24.08
CA ALA A 379 3.05 11.44 24.13
C ALA A 379 2.61 10.79 25.45
N THR A 380 2.82 11.48 26.58
CA THR A 380 2.35 11.01 27.89
C THR A 380 0.82 10.92 27.96
N GLN A 381 0.10 11.88 27.37
CA GLN A 381 -1.36 11.89 27.31
C GLN A 381 -1.91 10.75 26.42
N LYS A 382 -1.40 10.58 25.20
CA LYS A 382 -1.81 9.48 24.30
C LYS A 382 -1.47 8.10 24.89
N HIS A 383 -0.32 7.96 25.54
CA HIS A 383 0.06 6.72 26.24
C HIS A 383 -0.92 6.38 27.37
N LYS A 384 -1.35 7.38 28.16
CA LYS A 384 -2.38 7.22 29.18
C LYS A 384 -3.76 6.91 28.57
N ALA A 385 -4.13 7.52 27.45
CA ALA A 385 -5.40 7.26 26.76
C ALA A 385 -5.50 5.80 26.28
N LEU A 386 -4.39 5.22 25.82
CA LEU A 386 -4.27 3.79 25.49
C LEU A 386 -4.22 2.87 26.72
N SER A 387 -4.33 3.41 27.95
CA SER A 387 -4.19 2.67 29.22
C SER A 387 -2.86 1.92 29.37
N LEU A 388 -1.79 2.43 28.75
CA LEU A 388 -0.48 1.80 28.78
C LEU A 388 0.28 2.08 30.09
N PRO A 389 1.16 1.17 30.54
CA PRO A 389 1.89 1.33 31.79
C PRO A 389 2.98 2.39 31.61
N PRO A 390 3.01 3.46 32.44
CA PRO A 390 3.93 4.59 32.24
C PRO A 390 5.41 4.20 32.30
N GLU A 391 5.73 3.03 32.90
CA GLU A 391 7.07 2.46 32.86
C GLU A 391 7.57 2.06 31.45
N THR A 392 6.70 2.02 30.43
CA THR A 392 7.05 1.62 29.06
C THR A 392 7.41 2.79 28.14
N LEU A 393 6.93 4.00 28.40
CA LEU A 393 7.32 5.22 27.66
C LEU A 393 8.55 5.87 28.31
N THR A 394 9.74 5.36 27.99
CA THR A 394 10.99 5.85 28.58
C THR A 394 11.48 7.16 27.92
N PRO A 395 12.24 8.02 28.65
CA PRO A 395 12.90 9.19 28.07
C PRO A 395 13.85 8.83 26.92
N GLU A 396 14.47 7.67 26.98
CA GLU A 396 15.37 7.12 25.95
C GLU A 396 14.59 6.81 24.67
N PHE A 397 13.42 6.17 24.79
CA PHE A 397 12.55 5.91 23.65
C PHE A 397 12.04 7.20 23.01
N LEU A 398 11.57 8.16 23.82
CA LEU A 398 11.12 9.47 23.34
C LEU A 398 12.24 10.21 22.58
N ARG A 399 13.46 10.21 23.12
CA ARG A 399 14.64 10.80 22.46
C ARG A 399 14.96 10.12 21.13
N SER A 400 14.97 8.78 21.10
CA SER A 400 15.21 7.99 19.89
C SER A 400 14.16 8.30 18.81
N PHE A 401 12.87 8.28 19.17
CA PHE A 401 11.77 8.60 18.26
C PHE A 401 11.92 10.00 17.65
N LEU A 402 12.18 11.01 18.48
CA LEU A 402 12.33 12.40 18.05
C LEU A 402 13.55 12.62 17.15
N GLN A 403 14.64 11.90 17.37
CA GLN A 403 15.84 11.94 16.51
C GLN A 403 15.64 11.30 15.13
N ASN A 404 14.61 10.47 14.96
CA ASN A 404 14.32 9.76 13.71
C ASN A 404 13.29 10.47 12.82
N LEU A 405 12.65 11.53 13.30
CA LEU A 405 11.61 12.23 12.54
C LEU A 405 12.15 12.84 11.24
N GLY A 406 11.38 12.71 10.16
CA GLY A 406 11.75 13.20 8.83
C GLY A 406 12.87 12.42 8.12
N SER A 407 13.42 11.37 8.74
CA SER A 407 14.41 10.48 8.11
C SER A 407 13.73 9.33 7.36
N GLU A 408 14.31 8.91 6.24
CA GLU A 408 13.89 7.72 5.48
C GLU A 408 15.02 6.70 5.48
N LEU A 409 14.74 5.47 5.94
CA LEU A 409 15.72 4.38 6.00
C LEU A 409 15.24 3.24 5.10
N ALA A 410 16.03 2.93 4.06
CA ALA A 410 15.69 1.92 3.06
C ALA A 410 15.23 0.56 3.63
N PRO A 411 15.82 0.00 4.72
CA PRO A 411 15.30 -1.25 5.31
C PRO A 411 13.89 -1.12 5.88
N VAL A 412 13.55 0.04 6.47
CA VAL A 412 12.25 0.30 7.11
C VAL A 412 11.18 0.55 6.05
N THR A 413 11.51 1.34 5.02
CA THR A 413 10.62 1.58 3.88
C THR A 413 10.38 0.31 3.07
N ALA A 414 11.38 -0.59 2.95
CA ALA A 414 11.20 -1.89 2.30
C ALA A 414 10.29 -2.85 3.11
N ILE A 415 10.41 -2.88 4.44
CA ILE A 415 9.51 -3.67 5.30
C ILE A 415 8.07 -3.16 5.21
N LEU A 416 7.86 -1.86 5.44
CA LEU A 416 6.54 -1.24 5.41
C LEU A 416 5.92 -1.27 4.00
N GLY A 417 6.69 -0.92 2.98
CA GLY A 417 6.22 -0.90 1.59
C GLY A 417 5.91 -2.28 1.03
N GLY A 418 6.70 -3.30 1.40
CA GLY A 418 6.42 -4.70 1.09
C GLY A 418 5.15 -5.19 1.79
N GLN A 419 4.98 -4.92 3.09
CA GLN A 419 3.80 -5.32 3.84
C GLN A 419 2.52 -4.64 3.34
N LEU A 420 2.57 -3.33 3.05
CA LEU A 420 1.42 -2.59 2.51
C LEU A 420 1.05 -3.09 1.11
N ALA A 421 2.02 -3.27 0.21
CA ALA A 421 1.75 -3.77 -1.14
C ALA A 421 1.19 -5.20 -1.12
N GLN A 422 1.66 -6.07 -0.24
CA GLN A 422 1.11 -7.42 -0.08
C GLN A 422 -0.34 -7.39 0.40
N ASP A 423 -0.70 -6.51 1.34
CA ASP A 423 -2.08 -6.36 1.81
C ASP A 423 -3.01 -5.86 0.69
N VAL A 424 -2.55 -4.88 -0.10
CA VAL A 424 -3.27 -4.40 -1.29
C VAL A 424 -3.50 -5.53 -2.31
N ILE A 425 -2.48 -6.35 -2.58
CA ILE A 425 -2.58 -7.51 -3.47
C ILE A 425 -3.58 -8.55 -2.93
N ASN A 426 -3.54 -8.84 -1.64
CA ASN A 426 -4.47 -9.75 -0.96
C ASN A 426 -5.93 -9.26 -1.05
N VAL A 427 -6.14 -7.96 -0.80
CA VAL A 427 -7.45 -7.28 -0.92
C VAL A 427 -7.99 -7.32 -2.35
N LEU A 428 -7.15 -7.04 -3.36
CA LEU A 428 -7.54 -7.16 -4.77
C LEU A 428 -7.88 -8.60 -5.16
N GLY A 429 -7.14 -9.58 -4.64
CA GLY A 429 -7.43 -11.00 -4.80
C GLY A 429 -8.73 -11.45 -4.11
N GLN A 430 -9.11 -10.77 -3.02
CA GLN A 430 -10.07 -11.23 -1.99
C GLN A 430 -9.63 -12.56 -1.34
N LYS A 431 -8.32 -12.66 -1.10
CA LYS A 431 -7.64 -13.82 -0.51
C LYS A 431 -6.96 -13.40 0.78
N GLU A 432 -6.93 -14.32 1.75
CA GLU A 432 -6.36 -14.10 3.08
C GLU A 432 -7.05 -13.00 3.91
N GLN A 433 -6.69 -12.88 5.19
CA GLN A 433 -7.24 -11.83 6.05
C GLN A 433 -6.42 -10.54 5.88
N PRO A 434 -7.06 -9.39 5.62
CA PRO A 434 -6.37 -8.10 5.49
C PRO A 434 -5.90 -7.53 6.85
N ILE A 435 -5.01 -6.53 6.80
CA ILE A 435 -4.56 -5.73 7.94
C ILE A 435 -5.75 -5.15 8.73
N GLN A 436 -5.67 -5.24 10.06
CA GLN A 436 -6.73 -4.86 10.99
C GLN A 436 -6.18 -4.07 12.18
N ASN A 437 -6.20 -2.74 12.17
CA ASN A 437 -6.26 -1.84 11.02
C ASN A 437 -5.05 -0.87 11.01
N MET A 438 -4.21 -0.94 12.04
CA MET A 438 -3.01 -0.13 12.22
C MET A 438 -1.81 -1.06 12.47
N VAL A 439 -0.85 -1.09 11.56
CA VAL A 439 0.47 -1.66 11.78
C VAL A 439 1.39 -0.57 12.31
N ILE A 440 2.18 -0.86 13.32
CA ILE A 440 3.26 0.00 13.81
C ILE A 440 4.57 -0.77 13.69
N PHE A 441 5.54 -0.19 12.98
CA PHE A 441 6.90 -0.70 12.95
C PHE A 441 7.75 -0.01 14.01
N ASP A 442 8.46 -0.82 14.81
CA ASP A 442 9.41 -0.37 15.83
C ASP A 442 10.78 -0.98 15.57
N GLY A 443 11.69 -0.18 14.99
CA GLY A 443 13.05 -0.60 14.68
C GLY A 443 13.95 -0.85 15.89
N ASN A 444 13.49 -0.58 17.12
CA ASN A 444 14.22 -1.02 18.33
C ASN A 444 14.00 -2.52 18.61
N SER A 445 12.80 -3.06 18.34
CA SER A 445 12.53 -4.51 18.40
C SER A 445 12.61 -5.20 17.04
N MET A 446 12.62 -4.43 15.95
CA MET A 446 12.50 -4.88 14.56
C MET A 446 11.18 -5.63 14.30
N GLU A 447 10.10 -5.19 14.94
CA GLU A 447 8.75 -5.79 14.81
C GLU A 447 7.76 -4.85 14.12
N ALA A 448 6.90 -5.43 13.28
CA ALA A 448 5.73 -4.76 12.68
C ALA A 448 4.45 -5.31 13.35
N LEU A 449 3.99 -4.66 14.41
CA LEU A 449 2.87 -5.15 15.22
C LEU A 449 1.53 -4.57 14.76
N VAL A 450 0.52 -5.43 14.64
CA VAL A 450 -0.82 -5.07 14.19
C VAL A 450 -1.73 -4.80 15.39
N TYR A 451 -2.38 -3.64 15.40
CA TYR A 451 -3.34 -3.22 16.42
C TYR A 451 -4.71 -2.93 15.76
N PRO A 452 -5.77 -3.67 16.14
CA PRO A 452 -7.15 -3.37 15.73
C PRO A 452 -7.69 -2.14 16.48
N LEU A 453 -7.42 -0.94 15.94
CA LEU A 453 -7.80 0.34 16.53
C LEU A 453 -9.12 0.83 15.95
N HIS A 454 -10.20 0.41 16.60
CA HIS A 454 -11.57 0.82 16.25
C HIS A 454 -12.31 1.24 17.54
N PRO A 455 -12.85 2.48 17.62
CA PRO A 455 -13.66 2.89 18.78
C PRO A 455 -15.00 2.17 18.78
N GLU A 456 -15.69 2.20 19.92
CA GLU A 456 -17.04 1.62 20.06
C GLU A 456 -18.09 2.32 19.18
N GLY A 457 -19.18 1.61 18.90
CA GLY A 457 -20.24 2.06 17.98
C GLY A 457 -20.19 1.38 16.62
N VAL A 458 -20.69 2.08 15.60
CA VAL A 458 -20.86 1.60 14.22
C VAL A 458 -19.51 1.48 13.50
N LEU A 459 -19.40 0.51 12.59
CA LEU A 459 -18.27 0.30 11.67
C LEU A 459 -18.81 0.06 10.25
N GLY A 460 -17.92 -0.06 9.27
CA GLY A 460 -18.33 -0.40 7.90
C GLY A 460 -18.99 0.77 7.19
N ALA A 461 -19.88 0.48 6.24
CA ALA A 461 -20.56 1.48 5.43
C ALA A 461 -21.46 2.41 6.27
N GLY A 462 -21.98 1.91 7.40
CA GLY A 462 -22.84 2.66 8.32
C GLY A 462 -22.20 3.87 9.02
N LEU A 463 -20.89 4.10 8.87
CA LEU A 463 -20.22 5.29 9.40
C LEU A 463 -20.50 6.57 8.60
N LEU A 464 -20.96 6.47 7.34
CA LEU A 464 -21.34 7.63 6.52
C LEU A 464 -22.85 7.68 6.19
N THR A 465 -23.66 6.75 6.69
CA THR A 465 -25.11 6.81 6.51
C THR A 465 -25.69 7.92 7.39
N MET A 466 -25.93 9.09 6.78
CA MET A 466 -26.81 10.09 7.38
C MET A 466 -28.21 9.50 7.44
N ASP A 467 -28.71 9.26 8.66
CA ASP A 467 -30.02 8.66 8.85
C ASP A 467 -31.10 9.67 8.43
N SER A 468 -31.69 9.47 7.24
CA SER A 468 -32.73 10.33 6.68
C SER A 468 -34.07 10.23 7.43
N SER A 469 -34.13 9.43 8.50
CA SER A 469 -35.31 9.16 9.33
C SER A 469 -35.45 10.05 10.57
N VAL A 470 -34.57 11.03 10.79
CA VAL A 470 -34.76 12.01 11.88
C VAL A 470 -35.90 12.97 11.54
N SER A 471 -37.14 12.51 11.72
CA SER A 471 -38.30 13.39 11.82
C SER A 471 -38.08 14.35 13.00
N GLY A 472 -38.33 15.65 12.79
CA GLY A 472 -37.95 16.74 13.70
C GLY A 472 -38.72 16.84 15.04
N ALA A 473 -38.93 15.72 15.72
CA ALA A 473 -39.59 15.62 17.03
C ALA A 473 -38.67 15.07 18.15
N ASP A 474 -37.66 14.25 17.83
CA ASP A 474 -36.90 13.49 18.84
C ASP A 474 -35.54 14.09 19.23
N VAL A 475 -35.23 15.33 18.81
CA VAL A 475 -33.99 16.06 19.20
C VAL A 475 -34.11 16.69 20.60
N ALA A 476 -34.74 15.97 21.54
CA ALA A 476 -34.99 16.41 22.91
C ALA A 476 -34.70 15.33 23.97
N GLY A 477 -33.91 14.30 23.62
CA GLY A 477 -33.62 13.14 24.50
C GLY A 477 -32.13 12.88 24.83
N VAL A 478 -31.18 13.38 24.04
CA VAL A 478 -29.74 13.04 24.20
C VAL A 478 -28.87 14.31 24.15
N VAL A 479 -28.89 15.08 25.24
CA VAL A 479 -27.93 16.17 25.47
C VAL A 479 -26.94 15.73 26.56
N GLY A 480 -25.83 15.16 26.12
CA GLY A 480 -24.81 14.56 26.99
C GLY A 480 -23.45 14.37 26.34
N GLY A 481 -23.14 15.13 25.28
CA GLY A 481 -21.88 15.08 24.54
C GLY A 481 -21.94 16.05 23.37
N GLN A 482 -20.98 16.97 23.28
CA GLN A 482 -20.94 17.97 22.21
C GLN A 482 -20.47 17.32 20.91
N GLY A 483 -21.41 17.03 20.01
CA GLY A 483 -21.09 16.82 18.59
C GLY A 483 -20.83 18.17 17.93
N LEU A 484 -19.63 18.35 17.37
CA LEU A 484 -19.30 19.53 16.57
C LEU A 484 -19.99 19.44 15.19
N SER A 485 -20.54 20.55 14.70
CA SER A 485 -21.20 20.59 13.40
C SER A 485 -20.18 20.73 12.26
N PHE A 486 -20.59 20.36 11.04
CA PHE A 486 -19.75 20.38 9.84
C PHE A 486 -19.13 21.76 9.55
N ASP A 487 -19.86 22.85 9.83
CA ASP A 487 -19.37 24.24 9.69
C ASP A 487 -18.26 24.61 10.69
N GLN A 488 -18.04 23.83 11.74
CA GLN A 488 -16.96 24.03 12.72
C GLN A 488 -15.66 23.29 12.34
N MET A 489 -15.65 22.55 11.22
CA MET A 489 -14.50 21.79 10.73
C MET A 489 -13.68 22.51 9.65
N MET A 490 -14.05 23.75 9.29
CA MET A 490 -13.29 24.60 8.36
C MET A 490 -12.57 25.72 9.12
N PRO A 491 -11.28 25.98 8.88
CA PRO A 491 -10.64 27.20 9.36
C PRO A 491 -11.28 28.42 8.69
N PRO A 492 -11.45 29.56 9.40
CA PRO A 492 -12.00 30.77 8.79
C PRO A 492 -11.08 31.29 7.67
N PRO A 493 -11.64 31.89 6.61
CA PRO A 493 -10.83 32.44 5.53
C PRO A 493 -9.91 33.54 6.06
N VAL A 494 -8.63 33.47 5.67
CA VAL A 494 -7.63 34.49 6.02
C VAL A 494 -7.97 35.78 5.28
N SER A 495 -8.42 36.79 6.02
CA SER A 495 -8.58 38.15 5.50
C SER A 495 -7.21 38.84 5.41
N GLU A 496 -6.84 39.31 4.24
CA GLU A 496 -5.63 40.12 4.02
C GLU A 496 -5.70 41.44 4.81
N VAL A 497 -4.70 41.67 5.69
CA VAL A 497 -4.22 42.99 6.16
C VAL A 497 -2.71 42.90 6.39
#